data_AF-Q0C6K4-F1
#
_entry.id   AF-Q0C6K4-F1
#
_cell.length_a   1.000
_cell.length_b   1.000
_cell.length_c   1.000
_cell.angle_alpha   90.00
_cell.angle_beta   90.00
_cell.angle_gamma   90.00
#
_symmetry.space_group_name_H-M   'P 1'
#
loop_
_entity.id
_entity.type
_entity.pdbx_description
1 polymer ?
#
loop_
_entity_poly.entity_id
_entity_poly.type
_entity_poly.pdbx_seq_one_letter_code
_entity_poly.pdbx_strand_id
1 'polypeptide(L)' 'MNFVMSKLRDLVWKEEGATSPEYAVMLALIIIVCIAAISYLGKKVNNTFNDMAQQYPDN' A
#
# COMPACT_ATOMS: atom_id res chain seq x y z
N MET A 1 15.68 15.05 -7.26
CA MET A 1 14.55 14.22 -6.79
C MET A 1 13.31 14.43 -7.68
N ASN A 2 13.45 14.38 -9.02
CA ASN A 2 12.34 14.70 -9.95
C ASN A 2 12.10 13.63 -11.03
N PHE A 3 12.95 12.60 -11.11
CA PHE A 3 12.88 11.55 -12.14
C PHE A 3 11.69 10.60 -11.93
N VAL A 4 11.40 10.28 -10.66
CA VAL A 4 10.27 9.41 -10.30
C VAL A 4 8.94 10.11 -10.62
N MET A 5 8.83 11.40 -10.31
CA MET A 5 7.59 12.16 -10.53
C MET A 5 7.27 12.35 -12.02
N SER A 6 8.28 12.54 -12.88
CA SER A 6 8.06 12.67 -14.32
C SER A 6 7.62 11.34 -14.95
N LYS A 7 8.23 10.22 -14.53
CA LYS A 7 7.86 8.88 -15.03
C LYS A 7 6.44 8.49 -14.63
N LEU A 8 6.01 8.84 -13.43
CA LEU A 8 4.64 8.60 -12.99
C LEU A 8 3.63 9.41 -13.80
N ARG A 9 3.93 10.67 -14.14
CA ARG A 9 3.07 11.49 -15.00
C ARG A 9 2.98 10.96 -16.43
N ASP A 10 4.09 10.52 -16.99
CA ASP A 10 4.14 10.04 -18.38
C ASP A 10 3.45 8.67 -18.54
N LEU A 11 3.38 7.86 -17.48
CA LEU A 11 2.59 6.62 -17.44
C LEU A 11 1.08 6.88 -17.38
N VAL A 12 0.66 8.00 -16.79
CA VAL A 12 -0.77 8.39 -16.68
C VAL A 12 -1.30 9.00 -17.98
N TRP A 13 -0.43 9.59 -18.82
CA TRP A 13 -0.86 10.39 -19.98
C TRP A 13 -0.76 9.66 -21.33
N LYS A 14 -0.26 8.42 -21.37
CA LYS A 14 -0.08 7.68 -22.62
C LYS A 14 -1.23 6.69 -22.83
N GLU A 15 -2.40 7.22 -23.11
CA GLU A 15 -3.51 6.44 -23.64
C GLU A 15 -3.49 6.59 -25.16
N GLU A 16 -3.09 5.55 -25.91
CA GLU A 16 -3.63 5.16 -27.23
C GLU A 16 -2.97 3.82 -27.62
N GLY A 17 -3.60 2.68 -27.27
CA GLY A 17 -3.37 1.38 -27.91
C GLY A 17 -3.12 0.17 -26.99
N ALA A 18 -4.14 -0.69 -26.89
CA ALA A 18 -4.18 -2.09 -26.42
C ALA A 18 -4.51 -2.36 -24.93
N THR A 19 -5.80 -2.59 -24.68
CA THR A 19 -6.47 -3.06 -23.45
C THR A 19 -5.81 -4.26 -22.77
N SER A 20 -4.80 -4.05 -21.92
CA SER A 20 -4.20 -5.11 -21.08
C SER A 20 -3.31 -4.59 -19.95
N PRO A 21 -2.42 -3.61 -20.17
CA PRO A 21 -1.56 -3.11 -19.09
C PRO A 21 -2.23 -2.07 -18.18
N GLU A 22 -3.25 -1.33 -18.62
CA GLU A 22 -3.85 -0.23 -17.85
C GLU A 22 -4.67 -0.75 -16.65
N TYR A 23 -5.53 -1.75 -16.89
CA TYR A 23 -6.26 -2.42 -15.81
C TYR A 23 -5.31 -3.19 -14.87
N ALA A 24 -4.23 -3.77 -15.40
CA ALA A 24 -3.23 -4.46 -14.59
C ALA A 24 -2.49 -3.48 -13.65
N VAL A 25 -2.16 -2.28 -14.13
CA VAL A 25 -1.55 -1.22 -13.32
C VAL A 25 -2.54 -0.72 -12.28
N MET A 26 -3.82 -0.50 -12.64
CA MET A 26 -4.85 -0.10 -11.68
C MET A 26 -5.02 -1.13 -10.55
N LEU A 27 -5.12 -2.41 -10.89
CA LEU A 27 -5.19 -3.50 -9.91
C LEU A 27 -3.93 -3.59 -9.06
N ALA A 28 -2.74 -3.46 -9.66
CA ALA A 28 -1.47 -3.46 -8.93
C ALA A 28 -1.41 -2.32 -7.90
N LEU A 29 -1.89 -1.12 -8.25
CA LEU A 29 -1.95 0.02 -7.34
C LEU A 29 -2.93 -0.23 -6.19
N ILE A 30 -4.10 -0.80 -6.45
CA ILE A 30 -5.06 -1.17 -5.40
C ILE A 30 -4.45 -2.20 -4.45
N ILE A 31 -3.81 -3.24 -4.98
CA ILE A 31 -3.17 -4.31 -4.19
C ILE A 31 -2.06 -3.74 -3.29
N ILE A 32 -1.19 -2.88 -3.83
CA ILE A 32 -0.11 -2.24 -3.06
C ILE A 32 -0.68 -1.40 -1.91
N VAL A 33 -1.73 -0.61 -2.17
CA VAL A 33 -2.40 0.20 -1.15
C VAL A 33 -3.01 -0.70 -0.06
N CYS A 34 -3.70 -1.78 -0.44
CA CYS A 34 -4.26 -2.73 0.51
C CYS A 34 -3.19 -3.38 1.40
N ILE A 35 -2.08 -3.85 0.80
CA ILE A 35 -0.97 -4.45 1.55
C ILE A 35 -0.36 -3.44 2.54
N ALA A 36 -0.16 -2.20 2.10
CA ALA A 36 0.37 -1.14 2.96
C ALA A 36 -0.58 -0.83 4.13
N ALA A 37 -1.89 -0.72 3.87
CA ALA A 37 -2.91 -0.48 4.87
C ALA A 37 -2.98 -1.62 5.90
N ILE A 38 -2.99 -2.87 5.45
CA ILE A 38 -3.00 -4.04 6.33
C ILE A 38 -1.72 -4.10 7.17
N SER A 39 -0.56 -3.83 6.57
CA SER A 39 0.73 -3.81 7.29
C SER A 39 0.75 -2.76 8.40
N TYR A 40 0.25 -1.56 8.12
CA TYR A 40 0.17 -0.48 9.10
C TYR A 40 -0.82 -0.81 10.21
N LEU A 41 -1.99 -1.33 9.85
CA LEU A 41 -3.00 -1.75 10.82
C LEU A 41 -2.48 -2.86 11.73
N GLY A 42 -1.82 -3.89 11.17
CA GLY A 42 -1.24 -4.99 11.91
C GLY A 42 -0.20 -4.53 12.94
N LYS A 43 0.67 -3.57 12.58
CA LYS A 43 1.61 -2.96 13.52
C LYS A 43 0.90 -2.27 14.68
N LYS A 44 -0.16 -1.51 14.39
CA LYS A 44 -0.94 -0.81 15.43
C LYS A 44 -1.64 -1.80 16.37
N VAL A 45 -2.25 -2.85 15.81
CA VAL A 45 -2.92 -3.91 16.56
C VAL A 45 -1.93 -4.64 17.46
N ASN A 46 -0.76 -5.04 16.93
CA ASN A 46 0.28 -5.71 17.71
C ASN A 46 0.77 -4.84 18.88
N ASN A 47 0.99 -3.55 18.65
CA ASN A 47 1.36 -2.63 19.73
C ASN A 47 0.28 -2.57 20.81
N THR A 48 -1.00 -2.45 20.42
CA THR A 48 -2.11 -2.46 21.38
C THR A 48 -2.17 -3.77 22.19
N PHE A 49 -1.99 -4.94 21.56
CA PHE A 49 -1.95 -6.20 22.29
C PHE A 49 -0.76 -6.30 23.27
N ASN A 50 0.42 -5.83 22.87
CA ASN A 50 1.59 -5.80 23.75
C ASN A 50 1.37 -4.86 24.93
N ASP A 51 0.76 -3.69 24.70
CA ASP A 51 0.44 -2.74 25.77
C ASP A 51 -0.55 -3.36 26.77
N MET A 52 -1.56 -4.10 26.30
CA MET A 52 -2.49 -4.82 27.17
C MET A 52 -1.82 -5.95 27.95
N ALA A 53 -0.96 -6.75 27.30
CA ALA A 53 -0.21 -7.81 27.95
C ALA A 53 0.76 -7.28 29.02
N GLN A 54 1.34 -6.10 28.79
CA GLN A 54 2.16 -5.43 29.80
C GLN A 54 1.33 -4.88 30.96
N GLN A 55 0.10 -4.43 30.68
CA GLN A 55 -0.81 -3.90 31.69
C GLN A 55 -1.45 -4.99 32.55
N TYR A 56 -1.66 -6.18 31.99
CA TYR A 56 -2.14 -7.38 32.68
C TYR A 56 -1.19 -8.56 32.42
N PRO A 57 -0.03 -8.60 33.09
CA PRO A 57 0.83 -9.77 33.03
C PRO A 57 0.10 -10.94 33.70
N ASP A 58 -0.27 -11.94 32.90
CA ASP A 58 -0.90 -13.17 33.38
C ASP A 58 -0.04 -13.76 34.50
N ASN A 59 -0.58 -13.71 35.72
CA ASN A 59 0.02 -14.14 36.99
C ASN A 59 -0.03 -15.65 37.18
#